data_AF-A0A081R138-F1
#
_entry.id   AF-A0A081R138-F1
#
_cell.length_a   1.000
_cell.length_b   1.000
_cell.length_c   1.000
_cell.angle_alpha   90.00
_cell.angle_beta   90.00
_cell.angle_gamma   90.00
#
_symmetry.space_group_name_H-M   'P 1'
#
loop_
_entity.id
_entity.type
_entity.pdbx_description
1 polymer ?
#
loop_
_entity_poly.entity_id
_entity_poly.type
_entity_poly.pdbx_seq_one_letter_code
_entity_poly.pdbx_strand_id
1 'polypeptide(L)' 'MNISREMVLRHFKKIEKAGYLRTVKKSLGRGRGVQTFRFFSDTKITDFQFEIMLQRLDEAIAMKKSELSTIT' A
#
# COMPACT_ATOMS: atom_id res chain seq x y z
N MET A 1 21.86 -4.02 -5.92
CA MET A 1 21.73 -5.08 -4.91
C MET A 1 21.30 -6.37 -5.61
N ASN A 2 22.04 -7.47 -5.43
CA ASN A 2 21.74 -8.77 -6.03
C ASN A 2 20.94 -9.65 -5.04
N ILE A 3 19.68 -9.29 -4.81
CA ILE A 3 18.82 -9.95 -3.81
C ILE A 3 17.52 -10.41 -4.49
N SER A 4 17.11 -11.66 -4.26
CA SER A 4 15.89 -12.18 -4.88
C SER A 4 14.63 -11.54 -4.31
N ARG A 5 13.60 -11.42 -5.16
CA ARG A 5 12.29 -10.91 -4.76
C ARG A 5 11.69 -11.74 -3.63
N GLU A 6 11.85 -13.06 -3.66
CA GLU A 6 11.36 -13.96 -2.62
C GLU A 6 12.01 -13.65 -1.27
N MET A 7 13.31 -13.34 -1.27
CA MET A 7 14.03 -12.98 -0.05
C MET A 7 13.46 -11.69 0.54
N VAL A 8 13.20 -10.67 -0.28
CA VAL A 8 12.59 -9.41 0.16
C VAL A 8 11.19 -9.65 0.73
N LEU A 9 10.35 -10.40 0.02
CA LEU A 9 8.98 -10.71 0.47
C LEU A 9 8.96 -11.48 1.79
N ARG A 10 9.93 -12.39 2.00
CA ARG A 10 10.08 -13.12 3.27
C ARG A 10 10.42 -12.17 4.42
N HIS A 11 11.26 -11.18 4.19
CA HIS A 11 11.60 -10.17 5.20
C HIS A 11 10.43 -9.23 5.48
N PHE A 12 9.69 -8.80 4.47
CA PHE A 12 8.48 -8.02 4.66
C PHE A 12 7.47 -8.72 5.58
N LYS A 13 7.26 -10.04 5.42
CA LYS A 13 6.40 -10.79 6.35
C LYS A 13 6.87 -10.73 7.81
N LYS A 14 8.19 -10.72 8.06
CA LYS A 14 8.75 -10.58 9.42
C LYS A 14 8.46 -9.18 9.99
N ILE A 15 8.68 -8.14 9.19
CA ILE A 15 8.46 -6.74 9.56
C ILE A 15 6.96 -6.47 9.81
N GLU A 16 6.10 -7.05 8.98
CA GLU A 16 4.64 -6.95 9.11
C GLU A 16 4.15 -7.62 10.39
N LYS A 17 4.64 -8.82 10.71
CA LYS A 17 4.35 -9.49 11.98
C LYS A 17 4.83 -8.68 13.20
N ALA A 18 5.91 -7.91 13.05
CA ALA A 18 6.44 -7.05 14.10
C ALA A 18 5.68 -5.72 14.26
N GLY A 19 4.76 -5.39 13.35
CA GLY A 19 3.91 -4.19 13.38
C GLY A 19 4.49 -2.96 12.69
N TYR A 20 5.64 -3.07 12.03
CA TYR A 20 6.32 -1.95 11.34
C TYR A 20 5.95 -1.83 9.85
N LEU A 21 5.20 -2.82 9.34
CA LEU A 21 4.70 -2.85 7.98
C LEU A 21 3.22 -3.23 7.99
N ARG A 22 2.41 -2.55 7.18
CA ARG A 22 1.03 -2.97 6.89
C ARG A 22 0.82 -3.04 5.39
N THR A 23 0.32 -4.17 4.90
CA THR A 23 0.03 -4.37 3.48
C THR A 23 -1.46 -4.27 3.20
N VAL A 24 -1.85 -3.51 2.17
CA VAL A 24 -3.24 -3.47 1.67
C VAL A 24 -3.26 -3.71 0.16
N LYS A 25 -4.27 -4.45 -0.31
CA LYS A 25 -4.54 -4.63 -1.74
C LYS A 25 -5.76 -3.81 -2.10
N LYS A 26 -5.63 -2.95 -3.12
CA LYS A 26 -6.75 -2.15 -3.64
C LYS A 26 -6.94 -2.43 -5.12
N SER A 27 -8.19 -2.64 -5.51
CA SER A 27 -8.57 -2.69 -6.92
C SER A 27 -8.58 -1.27 -7.47
N LEU A 28 -7.95 -1.06 -8.62
CA LEU A 28 -7.99 0.24 -9.28
C LEU A 28 -9.20 0.37 -10.21
N GLY A 29 -10.14 -0.58 -10.21
CA GLY A 29 -11.32 -0.59 -11.06
C GLY A 29 -11.16 -1.43 -12.34
N ARG A 30 -12.16 -1.36 -13.22
CA ARG A 30 -12.26 -2.24 -14.40
C ARG A 30 -11.03 -2.09 -15.31
N GLY A 31 -10.37 -3.21 -15.63
CA GLY A 31 -9.20 -3.26 -16.51
C GLY A 31 -7.87 -2.77 -15.90
N ARG A 32 -7.85 -2.25 -14.66
CA ARG A 32 -6.65 -1.66 -14.04
C ARG A 32 -5.97 -2.55 -12.99
N GLY A 33 -6.52 -3.73 -12.75
CA GLY A 33 -5.95 -4.74 -11.87
C GLY A 33 -5.97 -4.39 -10.37
N VAL A 34 -5.26 -5.20 -9.60
CA VAL A 34 -5.10 -5.05 -8.14
C VAL A 34 -3.68 -4.63 -7.85
N GLN A 35 -3.52 -3.49 -7.16
CA GLN A 35 -2.23 -3.02 -6.70
C GLN A 35 -2.04 -3.30 -5.22
N THR A 36 -0.82 -3.67 -4.83
CA THR A 36 -0.44 -3.88 -3.43
C THR A 36 0.30 -2.66 -2.90
N PHE A 37 -0.27 -2.02 -1.89
CA PHE A 37 0.32 -0.90 -1.17
C PHE A 37 0.89 -1.38 0.16
N ARG A 38 2.02 -0.79 0.55
CA ARG A 38 2.77 -1.15 1.75
C ARG A 38 3.13 0.11 2.52
N PHE A 39 2.66 0.21 3.75
CA PHE A 39 2.98 1.30 4.66
C PHE A 39 4.10 0.85 5.60
N PHE A 40 5.17 1.64 5.67
CA PHE A 40 6.30 1.39 6.56
C PHE A 40 6.37 2.51 7.60
N SER A 41 6.77 2.15 8.82
CA SER A 41 7.08 3.11 9.87
C SER A 41 8.20 2.55 10.75
N ASP A 42 9.07 3.43 11.25
CA ASP A 42 10.09 3.07 12.23
C ASP A 42 9.48 2.77 13.62
N THR A 43 8.22 3.12 13.81
CA THR A 43 7.41 2.78 14.99
C THR A 43 6.30 1.80 14.62
N LYS A 44 5.77 1.08 15.61
CA LYS A 44 4.63 0.17 15.35
C LYS A 44 3.42 0.97 14.88
N ILE A 45 2.85 0.55 13.76
CA ILE A 45 1.65 1.15 13.19
C ILE A 45 0.45 0.63 13.99
N THR A 46 -0.17 1.54 14.75
CA THR A 46 -1.43 1.26 15.45
C THR A 46 -2.59 1.15 14.47
N ASP A 47 -3.68 0.51 14.88
CA ASP A 47 -4.86 0.38 14.02
C ASP A 47 -5.49 1.73 13.68
N PHE A 48 -5.54 2.66 14.63
CA PHE A 48 -6.01 4.04 14.39
C PHE A 48 -5.16 4.78 13.35
N GLN A 49 -3.83 4.72 13.46
CA GLN A 49 -2.95 5.31 12.46
C GLN A 49 -3.15 4.65 11.09
N PHE A 50 -3.33 3.32 11.06
CA PHE A 50 -3.54 2.58 9.84
C PHE A 50 -4.85 2.96 9.15
N GLU A 51 -5.94 3.17 9.89
CA GLU A 51 -7.21 3.64 9.35
C GLU A 51 -7.07 5.01 8.66
N ILE A 52 -6.37 5.96 9.30
CA ILE A 52 -6.08 7.27 8.70
C ILE A 52 -5.25 7.12 7.42
N MET A 53 -4.23 6.25 7.43
CA MET A 53 -3.41 5.97 6.24
C MET A 53 -4.24 5.36 5.11
N LEU A 54 -5.20 4.47 5.42
CA LEU A 54 -6.10 3.89 4.45
C LEU A 54 -7.03 4.93 3.82
N GLN A 55 -7.61 5.81 4.63
CA GLN A 55 -8.45 6.89 4.13
C GLN A 55 -7.68 7.79 3.15
N ARG A 56 -6.47 8.22 3.52
CA ARG A 56 -5.60 9.04 2.65
C ARG A 56 -5.21 8.34 1.37
N LEU A 57 -5.00 7.02 1.41
CA LEU A 57 -4.73 6.22 0.22
C LEU A 57 -5.93 6.21 -0.72
N ASP A 58 -7.15 6.03 -0.19
CA ASP A 58 -8.37 6.02 -1.00
C ASP A 58 -8.64 7.39 -1.64
N GLU A 59 -8.41 8.48 -0.90
CA GLU A 59 -8.47 9.86 -1.42
C GLU A 59 -7.46 10.07 -2.56
N ALA A 60 -6.20 9.66 -2.38
CA ALA A 60 -5.16 9.78 -3.42
C ALA A 60 -5.50 8.95 -4.68
N ILE A 61 -6.06 7.76 -4.53
CA ILE A 61 -6.51 6.93 -5.66
C ILE A 61 -7.66 7.62 -6.41
N ALA A 62 -8.61 8.22 -5.68
CA ALA A 62 -9.73 8.94 -6.27
C ALA A 62 -9.26 10.18 -7.05
N MET A 63 -8.38 11.00 -6.48
CA MET A 63 -7.80 12.17 -7.15
C MET A 63 -7.06 11.78 -8.44
N LYS A 64 -6.25 10.73 -8.40
CA LYS A 64 -5.56 10.24 -9.60
C LYS A 64 -6.54 9.77 -10.67
N LYS A 65 -7.68 9.19 -10.28
CA LYS A 65 -8.73 8.80 -11.24
C LYS A 65 -9.35 10.04 -11.91
N SER A 66 -9.61 11.12 -11.18
CA SER A 66 -10.15 12.35 -11.76
C SER A 66 -9.17 13.00 -12.73
N GLU A 67 -7.88 13.09 -12.39
CA GLU A 67 -6.85 13.66 -13.28
C GLU A 67 -6.78 12.92 -14.62
N LEU A 68 -6.79 11.58 -14.61
CA LEU A 68 -6.80 10.79 -15.85
C LEU A 68 -8.08 11.00 -16.68
N SER A 69 -9.22 11.29 -16.05
CA SER A 69 -10.49 11.49 -16.76
C SER A 69 -10.60 12.87 -17.43
N THR A 70 -9.84 13.86 -16.99
CA THR A 70 -9.87 15.23 -17.56
C THR A 70 -8.99 15.37 -18.81
N ILE A 71 -8.12 14.38 -19.08
CA ILE A 71 -7.18 14.40 -20.22
C ILE A 71 -7.75 13.65 -21.44
N THR A 72 -8.89 12.97 -21.29
CA THR A 72 -9.61 12.24 -22.38
C THR A 72 -10.85 13.00 -22.79
#